data_AF-A0A2H4ZF88-F1
#
_entry.id   AF-A0A2H4ZF88-F1
#
_cell.length_a   1.000
_cell.length_b   1.000
_cell.length_c   1.000
_cell.angle_alpha   90.00
_cell.angle_beta   90.00
_cell.angle_gamma   90.00
#
_symmetry.space_group_name_H-M   'P 1'
#
loop_
_entity.id
_entity.type
_entity.pdbx_description
1 polymer ?
#
loop_
_entity_poly.entity_id
_entity_poly.type
_entity_poly.pdbx_seq_one_letter_code
_entity_poly.pdbx_strand_id
1 'polypeptide(L)'
;MMKGFLKPESRDNIPAQILKELPSWSIYVSAENLHTILPTSYPIHGFFFYPFLDNNGNIIRLFIIDDLKQSQGTTGLKEKDVDVVNNIIRIKDSREGLLDSRKMECIDGEVVVTVNEKLKDFRDREFNLLNAQISMVLYICSQINDIKEKNQFKRSEKHKKHVHTHHELPAQNIREWDVGIRMGQAIRQYRQAEPTGKERTTIGSKRPHIRRGHWHTYWTGSKKPELAHERKPRLIWLPPVPVNLEDVNKLPVVITPIDK
;
A
#
# COMPACT_ATOMS: atom_id res chain seq x y z
N MET A 1 0.92 -9.07 -11.46
CA MET A 1 2.19 -8.41 -11.10
C MET A 1 1.90 -6.94 -10.79
N MET A 2 1.57 -6.63 -9.54
CA MET A 2 1.41 -5.24 -9.06
C MET A 2 2.81 -4.63 -8.89
N LYS A 3 3.46 -4.27 -9.99
CA LYS A 3 4.59 -3.32 -9.92
C LYS A 3 3.99 -1.90 -9.89
N GLY A 4 3.22 -1.62 -8.85
CA GLY A 4 2.62 -0.31 -8.57
C GLY A 4 3.26 0.39 -7.38
N PHE A 5 4.39 -0.12 -6.89
CA PHE A 5 5.11 0.48 -5.78
C PHE A 5 5.56 1.90 -6.13
N LEU A 6 5.51 2.77 -5.11
CA LEU A 6 5.90 4.17 -5.15
C LEU A 6 7.16 4.35 -6.02
N LYS A 7 7.02 5.08 -7.13
CA LYS A 7 8.17 5.41 -7.98
C LYS A 7 9.12 6.32 -7.19
N PRO A 8 10.45 6.23 -7.41
CA PRO A 8 11.42 7.11 -6.78
C PRO A 8 11.06 8.60 -6.89
N GLU A 9 10.52 9.04 -8.02
CA GLU A 9 10.16 10.44 -8.28
C GLU A 9 8.88 10.90 -7.54
N SER A 10 8.08 9.97 -7.01
CA SER A 10 6.91 10.28 -6.17
C SER A 10 7.20 10.18 -4.66
N ARG A 11 8.46 9.89 -4.28
CA ARG A 11 8.85 9.61 -2.90
C ARG A 11 8.78 10.81 -1.98
N ASP A 12 8.88 12.02 -2.50
CA ASP A 12 9.39 13.07 -1.64
C ASP A 12 8.39 13.56 -0.59
N ASN A 13 7.07 13.45 -0.80
CA ASN A 13 6.09 13.95 0.17
C ASN A 13 4.74 13.21 0.12
N ILE A 14 4.64 11.98 0.65
CA ILE A 14 3.34 11.31 0.83
C ILE A 14 2.64 11.93 2.05
N PRO A 15 1.47 12.59 1.86
CA PRO A 15 0.77 13.21 2.98
C PRO A 15 0.21 12.13 3.92
N ALA A 16 0.56 12.17 5.20
CA ALA A 16 0.04 11.26 6.21
C ALA A 16 -1.45 11.50 6.49
N GLN A 17 -1.99 12.66 6.13
CA GLN A 17 -3.39 13.04 6.35
C GLN A 17 -4.40 12.03 5.78
N ILE A 18 -4.08 11.34 4.67
CA ILE A 18 -4.97 10.31 4.12
C ILE A 18 -5.18 9.13 5.08
N LEU A 19 -4.24 8.87 5.99
CA LEU A 19 -4.35 7.80 6.99
C LEU A 19 -5.40 8.12 8.06
N LYS A 20 -5.94 9.34 8.11
CA LYS A 20 -7.11 9.67 8.94
C LYS A 20 -8.40 9.01 8.42
N GLU A 21 -8.41 8.51 7.19
CA GLU A 21 -9.51 7.77 6.56
C GLU A 21 -9.46 6.26 6.85
N LEU A 22 -8.58 5.80 7.75
CA LEU A 22 -8.54 4.39 8.15
C LEU A 22 -9.90 3.93 8.69
N PRO A 23 -10.33 2.70 8.36
CA PRO A 23 -11.64 2.19 8.80
C PRO A 23 -11.72 1.90 10.31
N SER A 24 -10.58 1.79 10.98
CA SER A 24 -10.43 1.46 12.39
C SER A 24 -9.10 2.02 12.91
N TRP A 25 -8.95 2.15 14.23
CA TRP A 25 -7.70 2.61 14.86
C TRP A 25 -6.51 1.69 14.53
N SER A 26 -6.78 0.41 14.33
CA SER A 26 -5.83 -0.58 13.85
C SER A 26 -6.51 -1.51 12.85
N ILE A 27 -5.77 -1.92 11.83
CA ILE A 27 -6.22 -2.86 10.81
C ILE A 27 -5.22 -4.00 10.65
N TYR A 28 -5.70 -5.18 10.28
CA TYR A 28 -4.87 -6.27 9.76
C TYR A 28 -5.04 -6.36 8.25
N VAL A 29 -3.93 -6.40 7.51
CA VAL A 29 -3.92 -6.55 6.06
C VAL A 29 -3.32 -7.90 5.72
N SER A 30 -4.14 -8.80 5.18
CA SER A 30 -3.64 -10.08 4.64
C SER A 30 -2.77 -9.82 3.41
N ALA A 31 -1.57 -10.40 3.43
CA ALA A 31 -0.54 -10.22 2.41
C ALA A 31 0.09 -11.56 2.00
N GLU A 32 -0.66 -12.66 2.11
CA GLU A 32 -0.14 -14.03 1.97
C GLU A 32 0.62 -14.27 0.67
N ASN A 33 0.21 -13.62 -0.42
CA ASN A 33 0.79 -13.77 -1.75
C ASN A 33 1.87 -12.73 -2.08
N LEU A 34 2.21 -11.81 -1.17
CA LEU A 34 3.13 -10.71 -1.44
C LEU A 34 4.53 -11.22 -1.82
N HIS A 35 5.02 -12.23 -1.11
CA HIS A 35 6.33 -12.88 -1.36
C HIS A 35 6.44 -13.51 -2.77
N THR A 36 5.32 -13.81 -3.43
CA THR A 36 5.31 -14.33 -4.82
C THR A 36 5.44 -13.22 -5.87
N ILE A 37 5.17 -11.96 -5.48
CA ILE A 37 5.10 -10.80 -6.38
C ILE A 37 6.34 -9.92 -6.24
N LEU A 38 6.87 -9.83 -5.02
CA LEU A 38 7.99 -8.99 -4.64
C LEU A 38 8.97 -9.85 -3.82
N PRO A 39 10.28 -9.82 -4.11
CA PRO A 39 11.27 -10.45 -3.24
C PRO A 39 11.25 -9.73 -1.89
N THR A 40 10.71 -10.40 -0.88
CA THR A 40 10.75 -9.96 0.51
C THR A 40 11.92 -10.63 1.22
N SER A 41 12.37 -10.01 2.30
CA SER A 41 13.40 -10.52 3.20
C SER A 41 12.97 -11.83 3.88
N TYR A 42 11.67 -11.96 4.14
CA TYR A 42 11.01 -13.14 4.72
C TYR A 42 9.54 -13.22 4.27
N PRO A 43 8.90 -14.40 4.34
CA PRO A 43 7.48 -14.55 4.05
C PRO A 43 6.59 -14.06 5.21
N ILE A 44 5.44 -13.44 4.89
CA ILE A 44 4.44 -12.98 5.88
C ILE A 44 3.03 -13.48 5.53
N HIS A 45 2.21 -13.75 6.54
CA HIS A 45 0.76 -13.94 6.39
C HIS A 45 0.07 -12.60 6.10
N GLY A 46 0.50 -11.57 6.81
CA GLY A 46 -0.05 -10.23 6.74
C GLY A 46 0.71 -9.29 7.66
N PHE A 47 0.09 -8.16 7.98
CA PHE A 47 0.63 -7.23 8.97
C PHE A 47 -0.48 -6.43 9.63
N PHE A 48 -0.27 -6.06 10.89
CA PHE A 48 -1.06 -5.03 11.56
C PHE A 48 -0.51 -3.65 11.20
N PHE A 49 -1.41 -2.67 11.13
CA PHE A 49 -1.07 -1.27 10.92
C PHE A 49 -1.88 -0.39 11.87
N TYR A 50 -1.21 0.52 12.57
CA TYR A 50 -1.87 1.58 13.32
C TYR A 50 -1.03 2.87 13.37
N PRO A 51 -1.63 4.05 13.19
CA PRO A 51 -0.95 5.32 13.38
C PRO A 51 -0.93 5.72 14.86
N PHE A 52 0.14 6.35 15.29
CA PHE A 52 0.27 6.99 16.59
C PHE A 52 0.13 8.51 16.44
N LEU A 53 -0.71 9.10 17.29
CA LEU A 53 -1.10 10.50 17.22
C LEU A 53 -0.54 11.28 18.40
N ASP A 54 -0.21 12.54 18.19
CA ASP A 54 0.08 13.49 19.27
C ASP A 54 -1.21 13.98 19.96
N ASN A 55 -1.04 14.80 21.00
CA ASN A 55 -2.16 15.40 21.74
C ASN A 55 -3.07 16.31 20.88
N ASN A 56 -2.58 16.75 19.72
CA ASN A 56 -3.31 17.61 18.78
C ASN A 56 -4.01 16.80 17.67
N GLY A 57 -3.91 15.47 17.69
CA GLY A 57 -4.48 14.59 16.66
C GLY A 57 -3.68 14.58 15.35
N ASN A 58 -2.40 14.96 15.38
CA ASN A 58 -1.48 14.80 14.26
C ASN A 58 -0.82 13.43 14.32
N ILE A 59 -0.71 12.77 13.17
CA ILE A 59 0.01 11.51 13.08
C ILE A 59 1.50 11.80 13.14
N ILE A 60 2.20 11.19 14.09
CA ILE A 60 3.64 11.40 14.32
C ILE A 60 4.46 10.14 14.05
N ARG A 61 3.84 8.96 14.11
CA ARG A 61 4.50 7.68 13.83
C ARG A 61 3.50 6.67 13.29
N LEU A 62 3.96 5.77 12.43
CA LEU A 62 3.19 4.64 11.93
C LEU A 62 3.82 3.37 12.47
N PHE A 63 3.01 2.46 13.01
CA PHE A 63 3.47 1.16 13.46
C PHE A 63 2.98 0.07 12.51
N ILE A 64 3.88 -0.83 12.16
CA ILE A 64 3.63 -1.99 11.30
C ILE A 64 4.15 -3.23 12.03
N ILE A 65 3.29 -4.21 12.25
CA ILE A 65 3.66 -5.47 12.90
C ILE A 65 3.46 -6.60 11.89
N ASP A 66 4.55 -7.13 11.37
CA ASP A 66 4.52 -8.26 10.45
C ASP A 66 4.13 -9.54 11.19
N ASP A 67 3.18 -10.26 10.60
CA ASP A 67 2.80 -11.62 11.00
C ASP A 67 3.58 -12.61 10.13
N LEU A 68 4.66 -13.17 10.70
CA LEU A 68 5.65 -13.95 9.96
C LEU A 68 5.12 -15.35 9.64
N LYS A 69 5.33 -15.84 8.40
CA LYS A 69 5.07 -17.25 8.11
C LYS A 69 6.15 -18.12 8.74
N GLN A 70 5.73 -19.24 9.31
CA GLN A 70 6.63 -20.19 9.94
C GLN A 70 7.62 -20.77 8.90
N SER A 71 8.91 -20.51 9.10
CA SER A 71 9.98 -21.25 8.43
C SER A 71 10.97 -21.75 9.48
N GLN A 72 11.10 -23.08 9.61
CA GLN A 72 12.05 -23.75 10.50
C GLN A 72 12.09 -23.19 11.95
N GLY A 73 10.92 -23.06 12.60
CA GLY A 73 10.84 -22.77 14.03
C GLY A 73 10.78 -21.29 14.43
N THR A 74 10.77 -20.35 13.48
CA THR A 74 10.49 -18.94 13.77
C THR A 74 9.04 -18.62 13.41
N THR A 75 8.16 -18.65 14.42
CA THR A 75 6.89 -17.92 14.43
C THR A 75 7.10 -16.67 15.26
N GLY A 76 6.54 -15.54 14.84
CA GLY A 76 6.66 -14.33 15.64
C GLY A 76 6.03 -13.12 14.98
N LEU A 77 5.99 -12.06 15.77
CA LEU A 77 5.63 -10.73 15.33
C LEU A 77 6.91 -9.92 15.17
N LYS A 78 7.02 -9.17 14.07
CA LYS A 78 8.13 -8.23 13.88
C LYS A 78 7.59 -6.82 13.72
N GLU A 79 7.89 -5.99 14.70
CA GLU A 79 7.52 -4.57 14.70
C GLU A 79 8.49 -3.72 13.88
N LYS A 80 7.92 -2.73 13.20
CA LYS A 80 8.60 -1.65 12.48
C LYS A 80 7.86 -0.37 12.75
N ASP A 81 8.59 0.74 12.74
CA ASP A 81 8.02 2.06 12.82
C ASP A 81 8.51 2.99 11.70
N VAL A 82 7.66 3.96 11.37
CA VAL A 82 7.94 4.98 10.36
C VAL A 82 7.55 6.34 10.91
N ASP A 83 8.52 7.25 10.95
CA ASP A 83 8.29 8.61 11.43
C ASP A 83 7.42 9.39 10.44
N VAL A 84 6.59 10.28 10.99
CA VAL A 84 5.82 11.26 10.22
C VAL A 84 6.24 12.64 10.66
N VAL A 85 6.83 13.41 9.74
CA VAL A 85 7.36 14.75 10.02
C VAL A 85 6.70 15.74 9.09
N ASN A 86 6.10 16.80 9.64
CA ASN A 86 5.36 17.82 8.89
C ASN A 86 4.30 17.20 7.97
N ASN A 87 3.54 16.23 8.51
CA ASN A 87 2.50 15.49 7.77
C ASN A 87 3.03 14.70 6.56
N ILE A 88 4.33 14.40 6.52
CA ILE A 88 4.96 13.62 5.45
C ILE A 88 5.47 12.31 6.04
N ILE A 89 5.08 11.19 5.44
CA ILE A 89 5.58 9.86 5.83
C ILE A 89 7.05 9.75 5.44
N ARG A 90 7.94 9.60 6.43
CA ARG A 90 9.39 9.50 6.24
C ARG A 90 9.80 8.03 6.24
N ILE A 91 9.67 7.41 5.08
CA ILE A 91 10.28 6.11 4.84
C ILE A 91 11.78 6.38 4.74
N LYS A 92 12.54 6.08 5.80
CA LYS A 92 14.01 6.22 5.77
C LYS A 92 14.52 5.44 4.57
N ASP A 93 15.11 6.19 3.65
CA ASP A 93 15.45 5.71 2.32
C ASP A 93 16.47 4.56 2.46
N SER A 94 16.43 3.58 1.54
CA SER A 94 17.46 2.52 1.45
C SER A 94 18.90 3.10 1.45
N ARG A 95 19.07 4.39 1.11
CA ARG A 95 20.33 5.13 1.17
C ARG A 95 21.01 5.12 2.54
N GLU A 96 20.31 5.30 3.66
CA GLU A 96 20.92 5.20 5.00
C GLU A 96 21.40 3.76 5.25
N GLY A 97 20.61 2.78 4.79
CA GLY A 97 21.02 1.39 4.82
C GLY A 97 22.17 1.02 3.89
N LEU A 98 22.31 1.73 2.77
CA LEU A 98 23.41 1.60 1.83
C LEU A 98 24.70 2.17 2.43
N LEU A 99 24.61 3.26 3.20
CA LEU A 99 25.74 3.82 3.95
C LEU A 99 26.21 2.84 5.03
N ASP A 100 25.30 2.25 5.79
CA ASP A 100 25.64 1.23 6.79
C ASP A 100 26.21 -0.07 6.19
N SER A 101 25.86 -0.38 4.93
CA SER A 101 26.39 -1.56 4.23
C SER A 101 27.82 -1.36 3.73
N ARG A 102 28.34 -0.13 3.80
CA ARG A 102 29.71 0.21 3.40
C ARG A 102 30.62 0.17 4.61
N LYS A 103 31.77 -0.49 4.46
CA LYS A 103 32.93 -0.32 5.33
C LYS A 103 33.94 0.57 4.61
N MET A 104 34.43 1.58 5.31
CA MET A 104 35.51 2.43 4.83
C MET A 104 36.76 2.09 5.62
N GLU A 105 37.81 1.70 4.92
CA GLU A 105 39.11 1.37 5.50
C GLU A 105 40.19 2.12 4.71
N CYS A 106 41.18 2.68 5.41
CA CYS A 106 42.36 3.25 4.75
C CYS A 106 43.43 2.16 4.63
N ILE A 107 43.80 1.82 3.39
CA ILE A 107 44.88 0.87 3.09
C ILE A 107 45.90 1.64 2.26
N ASP A 108 47.15 1.70 2.74
CA ASP A 108 48.28 2.39 2.07
C ASP A 108 48.01 3.86 1.69
N GLY A 109 47.23 4.57 2.50
CA GLY A 109 46.88 5.98 2.26
C GLY A 109 45.71 6.18 1.28
N GLU A 110 45.16 5.11 0.72
CA GLU A 110 43.95 5.13 -0.10
C GLU A 110 42.71 4.74 0.71
N VAL A 111 41.61 5.46 0.52
CA VAL A 111 40.32 5.11 1.13
C VAL A 111 39.66 4.03 0.28
N VAL A 112 39.63 2.81 0.79
CA VAL A 112 38.94 1.67 0.18
C VAL A 112 37.54 1.55 0.77
N VAL A 113 36.53 1.55 -0.10
CA VAL A 113 35.12 1.38 0.30
C VAL A 113 34.64 0.00 -0.13
N THR A 114 34.36 -0.87 0.84
CA THR A 114 33.82 -2.21 0.59
C THR A 114 32.33 -2.26 0.91
N VAL A 115 31.52 -2.86 0.03
CA VAL A 115 30.07 -3.02 0.23
C VAL A 115 29.77 -4.47 0.63
N ASN A 116 29.02 -4.66 1.72
CA ASN A 116 28.45 -5.96 2.04
C ASN A 116 27.18 -6.19 1.21
N GLU A 117 27.33 -6.85 0.06
CA GLU A 117 26.23 -7.11 -0.88
C GLU A 117 25.07 -7.90 -0.25
N LYS A 118 25.34 -8.86 0.64
CA LYS A 118 24.27 -9.61 1.34
C LYS A 118 23.43 -8.71 2.24
N LEU A 119 24.09 -7.80 2.97
CA LEU A 119 23.41 -6.85 3.85
C LEU A 119 22.61 -5.82 3.04
N LYS A 120 23.17 -5.33 1.93
CA LYS A 120 22.49 -4.44 1.00
C LYS A 120 21.24 -5.09 0.40
N ASP A 121 21.35 -6.31 -0.12
CA ASP A 121 20.21 -7.07 -0.66
C ASP A 121 19.11 -7.33 0.39
N PHE A 122 19.49 -7.61 1.63
CA PHE A 122 18.52 -7.77 2.72
C PHE A 122 17.79 -6.45 3.00
N ARG A 123 18.51 -5.33 3.10
CA ARG A 123 17.94 -4.00 3.36
C ARG A 123 17.05 -3.52 2.22
N ASP A 124 17.42 -3.78 0.97
CA ASP A 124 16.57 -3.45 -0.18
C ASP A 124 15.25 -4.24 -0.16
N ARG A 125 15.29 -5.51 0.23
CA ARG A 125 14.08 -6.33 0.39
C ARG A 125 13.20 -5.85 1.54
N GLU A 126 13.78 -5.47 2.68
CA GLU A 126 13.06 -4.84 3.81
C GLU A 126 12.39 -3.52 3.40
N PHE A 127 13.13 -2.66 2.70
CA PHE A 127 12.63 -1.38 2.22
C PHE A 127 11.49 -1.58 1.20
N ASN A 128 11.63 -2.53 0.29
CA ASN A 128 10.57 -2.84 -0.67
C ASN A 128 9.32 -3.40 0.02
N LEU A 129 9.49 -4.26 1.04
CA LEU A 129 8.40 -4.76 1.85
C LEU A 129 7.67 -3.61 2.56
N LEU A 130 8.40 -2.72 3.24
CA LEU A 130 7.83 -1.57 3.93
C LEU A 130 7.03 -0.66 2.97
N ASN A 131 7.59 -0.36 1.79
CA ASN A 131 6.91 0.42 0.76
C ASN A 131 5.63 -0.27 0.26
N ALA A 132 5.66 -1.60 0.12
CA ALA A 132 4.50 -2.38 -0.26
C ALA A 132 3.38 -2.27 0.78
N GLN A 133 3.73 -2.42 2.06
CA GLN A 133 2.80 -2.35 3.18
C GLN A 133 2.14 -0.97 3.27
N ILE A 134 2.95 0.11 3.23
CA ILE A 134 2.43 1.48 3.22
C ILE A 134 1.55 1.71 2.00
N SER A 135 1.96 1.26 0.81
CA SER A 135 1.15 1.40 -0.41
C SER A 135 -0.20 0.68 -0.29
N MET A 136 -0.27 -0.50 0.34
CA MET A 136 -1.52 -1.22 0.57
C MET A 136 -2.45 -0.43 1.50
N VAL A 137 -1.91 0.12 2.59
CA VAL A 137 -2.68 0.93 3.54
C VAL A 137 -3.19 2.22 2.90
N LEU A 138 -2.34 2.92 2.14
CA LEU A 138 -2.75 4.09 1.38
C LEU A 138 -3.85 3.75 0.37
N TYR A 139 -3.77 2.57 -0.26
CA TYR A 139 -4.81 2.09 -1.18
C TYR A 139 -6.13 1.92 -0.47
N ILE A 140 -6.14 1.25 0.69
CA ILE A 140 -7.32 1.09 1.54
C ILE A 140 -7.94 2.44 1.88
N CYS A 141 -7.14 3.39 2.38
CA CYS A 141 -7.62 4.73 2.75
C CYS A 141 -8.16 5.50 1.53
N SER A 142 -7.50 5.40 0.37
CA SER A 142 -7.92 6.08 -0.85
C SER A 142 -9.19 5.52 -1.50
N GLN A 143 -9.56 4.29 -1.16
CA GLN A 143 -10.68 3.55 -1.75
C GLN A 143 -11.72 3.16 -0.71
N ILE A 144 -11.74 3.81 0.46
CA ILE A 144 -12.60 3.40 1.58
C ILE A 144 -14.09 3.28 1.19
N ASN A 145 -14.55 4.14 0.27
CA ASN A 145 -15.92 4.13 -0.24
C ASN A 145 -16.25 2.94 -1.18
N ASP A 146 -15.24 2.28 -1.74
CA ASP A 146 -15.37 1.14 -2.66
C ASP A 146 -15.15 -0.22 -1.97
N ILE A 147 -14.74 -0.23 -0.69
CA ILE A 147 -14.47 -1.44 0.08
C ILE A 147 -15.77 -1.97 0.67
N LYS A 148 -16.05 -3.26 0.46
CA LYS A 148 -17.27 -3.92 0.96
C LYS A 148 -16.91 -4.90 2.07
N GLU A 149 -17.67 -4.86 3.16
CA GLU A 149 -17.61 -5.88 4.21
C GLU A 149 -18.20 -7.18 3.67
N LYS A 150 -17.44 -8.27 3.77
CA LYS A 150 -17.76 -9.59 3.19
C LYS A 150 -18.94 -10.24 3.93
N ASN A 151 -18.91 -10.16 5.24
CA ASN A 151 -20.01 -10.58 6.11
C ASN A 151 -20.61 -9.32 6.72
N GLN A 152 -21.67 -8.78 6.12
CA GLN A 152 -22.46 -7.75 6.80
C GLN A 152 -23.12 -8.38 8.01
N PHE A 153 -22.40 -8.44 9.13
CA PHE A 153 -23.00 -8.81 10.40
C PHE A 153 -24.15 -7.83 10.61
N LYS A 154 -25.38 -8.34 10.77
CA LYS A 154 -26.50 -7.52 11.24
C LYS A 154 -25.97 -6.81 12.48
N ARG A 155 -25.83 -5.48 12.39
CA ARG A 155 -25.42 -4.67 13.53
C ARG A 155 -26.38 -5.07 14.65
N SER A 156 -25.88 -5.81 15.64
CA SER A 156 -26.70 -6.26 16.76
C SER A 156 -27.45 -5.02 17.23
N GLU A 157 -28.79 -5.07 17.16
CA GLU A 157 -29.63 -3.98 17.64
C GLU A 157 -29.09 -3.62 19.01
N LYS A 158 -28.64 -2.36 19.15
CA LYS A 158 -27.99 -1.85 20.35
C LYS A 158 -28.70 -2.45 21.55
N HIS A 159 -28.08 -3.43 22.22
CA HIS A 159 -28.58 -3.92 23.48
C HIS A 159 -28.53 -2.71 24.40
N LYS A 160 -29.69 -2.06 24.53
CA LYS A 160 -29.91 -0.93 25.41
C LYS A 160 -29.54 -1.44 26.80
N LYS A 161 -28.63 -0.69 27.44
CA LYS A 161 -28.28 -0.77 28.86
C LYS A 161 -27.36 -1.95 29.22
N HIS A 162 -26.06 -1.72 29.12
CA HIS A 162 -25.20 -2.07 30.25
C HIS A 162 -24.65 -0.79 30.87
N VAL A 163 -25.00 -0.66 32.14
CA VAL A 163 -24.69 0.39 33.10
C VAL A 163 -23.18 0.43 33.33
N HIS A 164 -22.59 1.62 33.27
CA HIS A 164 -21.30 2.02 33.84
C HIS A 164 -20.26 0.90 34.12
N THR A 165 -19.77 0.27 33.06
CA THR A 165 -18.45 -0.33 33.06
C THR A 165 -17.66 0.32 31.94
N HIS A 166 -16.62 1.10 32.29
CA HIS A 166 -15.68 1.71 31.33
C HIS A 166 -14.81 0.67 30.59
N HIS A 167 -15.19 -0.60 30.58
CA HIS A 167 -14.49 -1.64 29.87
C HIS A 167 -15.14 -1.84 28.50
N GLU A 168 -14.42 -1.42 27.47
CA GLU A 168 -14.73 -1.82 26.10
C GLU A 168 -14.64 -3.35 26.01
N LEU A 169 -15.76 -4.00 25.66
CA LEU A 169 -15.77 -5.44 25.44
C LEU A 169 -15.06 -5.75 24.11
N PRO A 170 -14.22 -6.80 24.04
CA PRO A 170 -13.55 -7.18 22.81
C PRO A 170 -14.57 -7.55 21.72
N ALA A 171 -14.19 -7.33 20.47
CA ALA A 171 -15.02 -7.73 19.34
C ALA A 171 -15.25 -9.25 19.35
N GLN A 172 -16.51 -9.66 19.28
CA GLN A 172 -16.88 -11.09 19.30
C GLN A 172 -16.56 -11.81 17.99
N ASN A 173 -16.49 -11.08 16.87
CA ASN A 173 -16.25 -11.61 15.53
C ASN A 173 -15.28 -10.73 14.74
N ILE A 174 -14.49 -11.36 13.87
CA ILE A 174 -13.63 -10.67 12.91
C ILE A 174 -14.50 -10.05 11.81
N ARG A 175 -14.29 -8.77 11.51
CA ARG A 175 -14.86 -8.11 10.34
C ARG A 175 -13.88 -8.22 9.19
N GLU A 176 -14.31 -8.86 8.11
CA GLU A 176 -13.52 -9.05 6.90
C GLU A 176 -14.00 -8.11 5.80
N TRP A 177 -13.06 -7.45 5.13
CA TRP A 177 -13.35 -6.57 4.01
C TRP A 177 -12.63 -7.03 2.76
N ASP A 178 -13.37 -7.02 1.66
CA ASP A 178 -12.83 -7.30 0.35
C ASP A 178 -12.30 -6.01 -0.30
N VAL A 179 -11.00 -5.99 -0.57
CA VAL A 179 -10.29 -4.81 -1.08
C VAL A 179 -9.80 -5.07 -2.50
N GLY A 180 -10.04 -4.13 -3.40
CA GLY A 180 -9.47 -4.15 -4.75
C GLY A 180 -10.07 -5.19 -5.71
N ILE A 181 -11.21 -5.80 -5.40
CA ILE A 181 -11.88 -6.80 -6.28
C ILE A 181 -12.15 -6.22 -7.68
N ARG A 182 -12.75 -5.02 -7.74
CA ARG A 182 -13.03 -4.30 -9.01
C ARG A 182 -11.80 -4.16 -9.88
N MET A 183 -10.73 -3.66 -9.28
CA MET A 183 -9.46 -3.49 -9.96
C MET A 183 -8.87 -4.82 -10.41
N GLY A 184 -8.88 -5.83 -9.53
CA GLY A 184 -8.31 -7.14 -9.80
C GLY A 184 -9.02 -7.84 -10.96
N GLN A 185 -10.35 -7.77 -11.01
CA GLN A 185 -11.14 -8.34 -12.11
C GLN A 185 -10.85 -7.62 -13.43
N ALA A 186 -10.84 -6.28 -13.45
CA ALA A 186 -10.51 -5.51 -14.65
C ALA A 186 -9.10 -5.85 -15.20
N ILE A 187 -8.10 -6.00 -14.33
CA ILE A 187 -6.74 -6.40 -14.72
C ILE A 187 -6.71 -7.84 -15.26
N ARG A 188 -7.47 -8.77 -14.68
CA ARG A 188 -7.54 -10.16 -15.16
C ARG A 188 -8.20 -10.24 -16.53
N GLN A 189 -9.33 -9.55 -16.72
CA GLN A 189 -10.01 -9.46 -18.01
C GLN A 189 -9.10 -8.85 -19.08
N TYR A 190 -8.39 -7.77 -18.74
CA TYR A 190 -7.39 -7.20 -19.64
C TYR A 190 -6.35 -8.23 -20.09
N ARG A 191 -5.78 -8.99 -19.16
CA ARG A 191 -4.73 -9.98 -19.47
C ARG A 191 -5.25 -11.10 -20.36
N GLN A 192 -6.53 -11.44 -20.26
CA GLN A 192 -7.18 -12.42 -21.13
C GLN A 192 -7.47 -11.85 -22.52
N ALA A 193 -7.69 -10.53 -22.62
CA ALA A 193 -7.95 -9.83 -23.87
C ALA A 193 -6.69 -9.42 -24.64
N GLU A 194 -5.48 -9.52 -24.05
CA GLU A 194 -4.23 -9.31 -24.79
C GLU A 194 -4.13 -10.36 -25.91
N PRO A 195 -4.12 -9.96 -27.19
CA PRO A 195 -4.04 -10.91 -28.28
C PRO A 195 -2.69 -11.63 -28.21
N THR A 196 -2.74 -12.94 -28.02
CA THR A 196 -1.60 -13.86 -28.14
C THR A 196 -1.15 -13.87 -29.60
N GLY A 197 -0.32 -12.89 -29.97
CA GLY A 197 0.56 -12.93 -31.13
C GLY A 197 -0.09 -13.14 -32.51
N LYS A 198 -1.40 -12.93 -32.71
CA LYS A 198 -2.00 -13.05 -34.05
C LYS A 198 -1.70 -11.82 -34.91
N GLU A 199 -1.30 -12.11 -36.13
CA GLU A 199 -0.84 -11.19 -37.18
C GLU A 199 -1.68 -9.93 -37.28
N ARG A 200 -1.02 -8.77 -37.22
CA ARG A 200 -1.65 -7.47 -37.46
C ARG A 200 -1.71 -7.21 -38.96
N THR A 201 -2.93 -7.11 -39.47
CA THR A 201 -3.25 -6.84 -40.88
C THR A 201 -3.17 -5.35 -41.26
N THR A 202 -2.76 -4.45 -40.37
CA THR A 202 -2.74 -3.00 -40.63
C THR A 202 -1.40 -2.36 -40.25
N ILE A 203 -0.67 -1.89 -41.28
CA ILE A 203 0.56 -1.11 -41.16
C ILE A 203 0.20 0.22 -40.47
N GLY A 204 0.71 0.45 -39.25
CA GLY A 204 0.60 1.74 -38.54
C GLY A 204 -0.12 1.75 -37.18
N SER A 205 -0.74 0.66 -36.73
CA SER A 205 -1.43 0.64 -35.43
C SER A 205 -0.44 0.57 -34.24
N LYS A 206 -0.56 1.49 -33.27
CA LYS A 206 0.27 1.49 -32.04
C LYS A 206 0.08 0.19 -31.26
N ARG A 207 1.14 -0.33 -30.63
CA ARG A 207 1.06 -1.58 -29.84
C ARG A 207 0.13 -1.40 -28.63
N PRO A 208 -0.73 -2.38 -28.32
CA PRO A 208 -1.53 -2.35 -27.11
C PRO A 208 -0.59 -2.51 -25.91
N HIS A 209 -0.82 -1.74 -24.86
CA HIS A 209 -0.03 -1.81 -23.64
C HIS A 209 -0.83 -1.32 -22.44
N ILE A 210 -0.35 -1.66 -21.23
CA ILE A 210 -0.89 -1.12 -19.98
C ILE A 210 -0.11 0.11 -19.57
N ARG A 211 -0.78 1.25 -19.48
CA ARG A 211 -0.29 2.38 -18.68
C ARG A 211 -0.42 2.01 -17.21
N ARG A 212 0.70 1.85 -16.51
CA ARG A 212 0.73 1.37 -15.12
C ARG A 212 0.01 2.35 -14.18
N GLY A 213 -0.69 1.75 -13.21
CA GLY A 213 -1.27 2.50 -12.10
C GLY A 213 -0.17 3.14 -11.25
N HIS A 214 -0.48 4.29 -10.69
CA HIS A 214 0.44 5.07 -9.87
C HIS A 214 -0.32 5.97 -8.91
N TRP A 215 0.38 6.37 -7.86
CA TRP A 215 -0.07 7.39 -6.92
C TRP A 215 -0.04 8.77 -7.57
N HIS A 216 -1.09 9.55 -7.36
CA HIS A 216 -1.17 10.93 -7.81
C HIS A 216 -1.66 11.81 -6.66
N THR A 217 -0.95 12.92 -6.42
CA THR A 217 -1.32 13.91 -5.42
C THR A 217 -1.80 15.17 -6.13
N TYR A 218 -2.98 15.66 -5.78
CA TYR A 218 -3.49 16.94 -6.26
C TYR A 218 -3.96 17.80 -5.11
N TRP A 219 -3.97 19.12 -5.30
CA TRP A 219 -4.44 20.06 -4.29
C TRP A 219 -5.94 20.31 -4.45
N THR A 220 -6.67 20.23 -3.34
CA THR A 220 -8.10 20.57 -3.27
C THR A 220 -8.29 21.84 -2.45
N GLY A 221 -9.18 22.71 -2.88
CA GLY A 221 -9.43 24.01 -2.24
C GLY A 221 -9.49 25.16 -3.24
N SER A 222 -9.59 26.38 -2.72
CA SER A 222 -9.73 27.58 -3.55
C SER A 222 -8.51 27.82 -4.44
N LYS A 223 -8.74 28.15 -5.71
CA LYS A 223 -7.69 28.57 -6.65
C LYS A 223 -7.17 29.98 -6.38
N LYS A 224 -7.86 30.78 -5.56
CA LYS A 224 -7.42 32.13 -5.21
C LYS A 224 -6.09 32.08 -4.43
N PRO A 225 -5.11 32.94 -4.74
CA PRO A 225 -3.82 32.95 -4.04
C PRO A 225 -3.95 33.23 -2.54
N GLU A 226 -4.86 34.11 -2.15
CA GLU A 226 -5.10 34.51 -0.75
C GLU A 226 -5.57 33.34 0.15
N LEU A 227 -6.26 32.36 -0.44
CA LEU A 227 -6.76 31.15 0.24
C LEU A 227 -5.88 29.92 -0.04
N ALA A 228 -4.65 30.10 -0.53
CA ALA A 228 -3.76 28.98 -0.83
C ALA A 228 -3.42 28.14 0.41
N HIS A 229 -3.39 28.76 1.59
CA HIS A 229 -3.14 28.11 2.88
C HIS A 229 -4.25 27.13 3.31
N GLU A 230 -5.45 27.25 2.75
CA GLU A 230 -6.57 26.33 3.01
C GLU A 230 -6.52 25.07 2.14
N ARG A 231 -5.66 25.05 1.10
CA ARG A 231 -5.58 23.93 0.17
C ARG A 231 -5.07 22.69 0.89
N LYS A 232 -5.75 21.57 0.67
CA LYS A 232 -5.39 20.26 1.23
C LYS A 232 -4.88 19.34 0.12
N PRO A 233 -3.71 18.72 0.28
CA PRO A 233 -3.24 17.73 -0.67
C PRO A 233 -4.09 16.47 -0.53
N ARG A 234 -4.58 15.95 -1.65
CA ARG A 234 -5.34 14.71 -1.74
C ARG A 234 -4.58 13.70 -2.56
N LEU A 235 -4.29 12.56 -1.95
CA LEU A 235 -3.64 11.42 -2.58
C LEU A 235 -4.72 10.49 -3.17
N ILE A 236 -4.56 10.09 -4.43
CA ILE A 236 -5.42 9.10 -5.08
C ILE A 236 -4.58 8.03 -5.78
N TRP A 237 -5.11 6.81 -5.81
CA TRP A 237 -4.60 5.75 -6.67
C TRP A 237 -5.22 5.86 -8.06
N LEU A 238 -4.40 6.09 -9.09
CA LEU A 238 -4.87 6.00 -10.47
C LEU A 238 -4.77 4.54 -10.95
N PRO A 239 -5.87 3.92 -11.41
CA PRO A 239 -5.86 2.56 -11.95
C PRO A 239 -4.88 2.41 -13.12
N PRO A 240 -4.34 1.19 -13.35
CA PRO A 240 -3.75 0.87 -14.63
C PRO A 240 -4.80 1.03 -15.74
N VAL A 241 -4.41 1.66 -16.85
CA VAL A 241 -5.31 1.92 -17.98
C VAL A 241 -4.80 1.18 -19.22
N PRO A 242 -5.65 0.36 -19.86
CA PRO A 242 -5.35 -0.21 -21.18
C PRO A 242 -5.28 0.89 -22.24
N VAL A 243 -4.25 0.85 -23.07
CA VAL A 243 -4.08 1.78 -24.18
C VAL A 243 -4.02 0.98 -25.48
N ASN A 244 -4.79 1.42 -26.48
CA ASN A 244 -4.92 0.77 -27.79
C ASN A 244 -5.43 -0.69 -27.75
N LEU A 245 -6.32 -1.03 -26.82
CA LEU A 245 -7.19 -2.20 -26.98
C LEU A 245 -8.54 -1.77 -27.54
N GLU A 246 -9.01 -2.51 -28.52
CA GLU A 246 -10.41 -2.49 -28.92
C GLU A 246 -11.25 -3.04 -27.74
N ASP A 247 -12.43 -2.48 -27.47
CA ASP A 247 -13.35 -2.88 -26.39
C ASP A 247 -13.07 -2.43 -24.93
N VAL A 248 -12.40 -1.28 -24.70
CA VAL A 248 -12.31 -0.69 -23.33
C VAL A 248 -13.70 -0.44 -22.70
N ASN A 249 -14.72 -0.18 -23.52
CA ASN A 249 -16.10 0.06 -23.08
C ASN A 249 -16.87 -1.19 -22.61
N LYS A 250 -16.34 -2.41 -22.79
CA LYS A 250 -16.96 -3.65 -22.31
C LYS A 250 -16.49 -4.06 -20.90
N LEU A 251 -15.55 -3.32 -20.31
CA LEU A 251 -15.12 -3.56 -18.94
C LEU A 251 -16.28 -3.21 -17.99
N PRO A 252 -16.76 -4.14 -17.16
CA PRO A 252 -17.93 -3.91 -16.33
C PRO A 252 -17.65 -2.80 -15.33
N VAL A 253 -18.47 -1.73 -15.39
CA VAL A 253 -18.45 -0.63 -14.41
C VAL A 253 -18.95 -1.12 -13.04
N VAL A 254 -19.77 -2.18 -13.03
CA VAL A 254 -20.41 -2.77 -11.86
C VAL A 254 -20.06 -4.26 -11.76
N ILE A 255 -19.59 -4.70 -10.59
CA ILE A 255 -19.44 -6.13 -10.28
C ILE A 255 -20.70 -6.60 -9.56
N THR A 256 -21.40 -7.54 -10.17
CA THR A 256 -22.35 -8.41 -9.48
C THR A 256 -21.59 -9.57 -8.84
N PRO A 257 -21.87 -9.91 -7.57
CA PRO A 257 -21.37 -11.16 -7.01
C PRO A 257 -21.85 -12.33 -7.88
N ILE A 258 -20.96 -13.28 -8.13
CA ILE A 258 -21.34 -14.55 -8.75
C ILE A 258 -21.70 -15.46 -7.59
N ASP A 259 -22.98 -15.81 -7.47
CA ASP A 259 -23.39 -16.86 -6.54
C ASP A 259 -22.69 -18.16 -6.92
N LYS A 260 -22.05 -18.80 -5.94
CA LYS A 260 -21.42 -20.12 -6.08
C LYS A 260 -22.46 -21.22 -6.07
#